data_AF-A0A2G6EFB0-F1
#
_entry.id   AF-A0A2G6EFB0-F1
#
_cell.length_a   1.000
_cell.length_b   1.000
_cell.length_c   1.000
_cell.angle_alpha   90.00
_cell.angle_beta   90.00
_cell.angle_gamma   90.00
#
_symmetry.space_group_name_H-M   'P 1'
#
loop_
_entity.id
_entity.type
_entity.pdbx_description
1 polymer ?
#
loop_
_entity_poly.entity_id
_entity_poly.type
_entity_poly.pdbx_seq_one_letter_code
_entity_poly.pdbx_strand_id
1 'polypeptide(L)'
;MARSCRPWPRCRSRVRARSASCPNRCNRTMWAMLQRYPLALIGSVLLHVVLIGALAVRFGGSPDVIGSESQAAPIQAVTVSEADIEAEMERLRELENEKERQATEEQAQLEETLAALEAERDRVTEEQRQVAEETRRLQDEAERAAEERRRAEEEKQRVEEEARRAEEERQRALAERKAAETERQRIEAEVRKAEEKRQAEEAARKAEEERIAEEKRQAEEAARKAEEERIAEEKRQAEEAARKAEEERIAEEKRQAEEAARKAEEERRAAEAAAARKAEQERIAARRAENERRARSEQRELDRLKGAYHSSIQKKIEKNWTVTGGVGKGANCLVLVSQSRDGRVLQAEVKSCNPETAGFRRSVETAVVRASPLPTAPREELFEREILIKFTPP
;
A
#
# COMPACT_ATOMS: atom_id res chain seq x y z
N MET A 1 8.68 51.76 18.28
CA MET A 1 7.92 51.09 17.20
C MET A 1 7.34 49.79 17.75
N ALA A 2 6.03 49.64 17.59
CA ALA A 2 5.16 48.65 18.25
C ALA A 2 5.50 47.19 17.86
N ARG A 3 5.55 46.24 18.82
CA ARG A 3 4.52 45.22 19.20
C ARG A 3 4.22 44.20 18.07
N SER A 4 3.98 42.91 18.27
CA SER A 4 4.00 41.96 19.39
C SER A 4 3.56 40.59 18.84
N CYS A 5 3.99 39.51 19.49
CA CYS A 5 3.64 38.11 19.21
C CYS A 5 2.17 37.72 19.48
N ARG A 6 1.64 36.78 18.64
CA ARG A 6 0.58 35.72 18.86
C ARG A 6 -0.85 36.18 19.28
N PRO A 7 -1.91 35.33 19.36
CA PRO A 7 -2.13 33.90 19.02
C PRO A 7 -3.45 33.58 18.23
N TRP A 8 -3.71 32.28 18.00
CA TRP A 8 -4.96 31.64 17.55
C TRP A 8 -6.28 32.13 18.20
N PRO A 9 -7.45 31.93 17.55
CA PRO A 9 -8.72 31.80 18.26
C PRO A 9 -9.24 30.35 18.28
N ARG A 10 -9.51 29.88 19.50
CA ARG A 10 -10.53 28.87 19.82
C ARG A 10 -11.91 29.42 19.40
N CYS A 11 -12.73 28.61 18.73
CA CYS A 11 -14.16 28.86 18.62
C CYS A 11 -14.93 27.83 19.47
N ARG A 12 -15.56 28.32 20.54
CA ARG A 12 -16.51 27.61 21.41
C ARG A 12 -17.90 27.56 20.76
N SER A 13 -18.50 26.38 20.82
CA SER A 13 -19.92 26.07 21.06
C SER A 13 -20.98 27.17 20.87
N ARG A 14 -21.93 26.93 19.96
CA ARG A 14 -23.34 27.31 20.15
C ARG A 14 -24.28 26.33 19.45
N VAL A 15 -24.94 25.52 20.25
CA VAL A 15 -26.19 24.82 19.93
C VAL A 15 -27.26 25.87 19.63
N ARG A 16 -27.90 25.78 18.46
CA ARG A 16 -29.28 26.25 18.21
C ARG A 16 -29.91 25.39 17.13
N ALA A 17 -30.84 24.55 17.56
CA ALA A 17 -31.84 23.93 16.71
C ALA A 17 -32.68 25.01 16.03
N ARG A 18 -32.80 24.95 14.70
CA ARG A 18 -33.93 25.49 13.94
C ARG A 18 -34.21 24.58 12.75
N SER A 19 -35.31 23.85 12.88
CA SER A 19 -36.14 23.32 11.82
C SER A 19 -36.38 24.38 10.73
N ALA A 20 -36.00 24.08 9.49
CA ALA A 20 -36.45 24.80 8.32
C ALA A 20 -36.60 23.82 7.16
N SER A 21 -37.86 23.65 6.75
CA SER A 21 -38.35 22.87 5.62
C SER A 21 -37.55 23.15 4.34
N CYS A 22 -37.20 22.10 3.62
CA CYS A 22 -36.67 22.18 2.25
C CYS A 22 -37.79 22.60 1.29
N PRO A 23 -37.67 23.69 0.50
CA PRO A 23 -38.47 23.88 -0.70
C PRO A 23 -37.70 23.36 -1.92
N ASN A 24 -38.36 22.46 -2.65
CA ASN A 24 -38.21 22.10 -4.07
C ASN A 24 -36.95 22.60 -4.79
N ARG A 25 -35.95 21.71 -4.91
CA ARG A 25 -34.70 21.92 -5.63
C ARG A 25 -34.62 21.06 -6.90
N CYS A 26 -35.65 21.07 -7.74
CA CYS A 26 -35.61 20.35 -9.04
C CYS A 26 -35.69 21.25 -10.30
N ASN A 27 -36.18 22.49 -10.24
CA ASN A 27 -36.30 23.34 -11.45
C ASN A 27 -35.17 24.36 -11.66
N ARG A 28 -34.18 24.45 -10.76
CA ARG A 28 -33.12 25.48 -10.85
C ARG A 28 -31.86 25.04 -11.61
N THR A 29 -31.75 23.76 -11.97
CA THR A 29 -30.55 23.19 -12.62
C THR A 29 -30.59 23.29 -14.14
N MET A 30 -31.77 23.17 -14.77
CA MET A 30 -31.88 23.27 -16.24
C MET A 30 -31.63 24.71 -16.74
N TRP A 31 -32.16 25.72 -16.07
CA TRP A 31 -31.97 27.13 -16.46
C TRP A 31 -30.51 27.60 -16.28
N ALA A 32 -29.80 27.03 -15.30
CA ALA A 32 -28.38 27.29 -15.06
C ALA A 32 -27.46 26.66 -16.11
N MET A 33 -27.84 25.51 -16.71
CA MET A 33 -27.10 24.96 -17.86
C MET A 33 -27.30 25.80 -19.13
N LEU A 34 -28.50 26.33 -19.35
CA LEU A 34 -28.83 27.16 -20.52
C LEU A 34 -28.02 28.47 -20.54
N GLN A 35 -27.78 29.09 -19.38
CA GLN A 35 -26.92 30.28 -19.28
C GLN A 35 -25.42 29.98 -19.37
N ARG A 36 -25.00 28.75 -19.07
CA ARG A 36 -23.57 28.41 -18.97
C ARG A 36 -22.97 27.97 -20.30
N TYR A 37 -23.79 27.51 -21.26
CA TYR A 37 -23.33 27.06 -22.58
C TYR A 37 -24.23 27.51 -23.74
N PRO A 38 -24.49 28.83 -23.91
CA PRO A 38 -25.36 29.32 -24.98
C PRO A 38 -24.81 28.97 -26.37
N LEU A 39 -23.48 29.00 -26.55
CA LEU A 39 -22.82 28.68 -27.81
C LEU A 39 -22.94 27.19 -28.19
N ALA A 40 -22.90 26.28 -27.22
CA ALA A 40 -23.01 24.85 -27.48
C ALA A 40 -24.44 24.46 -27.89
N LEU A 41 -25.45 25.09 -27.29
CA LEU A 41 -26.85 24.92 -27.67
C LEU A 41 -27.15 25.50 -29.06
N ILE A 42 -26.66 26.70 -29.36
CA ILE A 42 -26.79 27.30 -30.70
C ILE A 42 -26.10 26.43 -31.76
N GLY A 43 -24.90 25.91 -31.47
CA GLY A 43 -24.18 25.01 -32.35
C GLY A 43 -24.92 23.69 -32.61
N SER A 44 -25.50 23.10 -31.56
CA SER A 44 -26.31 21.88 -31.70
C SER A 44 -27.56 22.14 -32.56
N VAL A 45 -28.30 23.22 -32.30
CA VAL A 45 -29.49 23.56 -33.09
C VAL A 45 -29.14 23.86 -34.56
N LEU A 46 -28.05 24.61 -34.81
CA LEU A 46 -27.56 24.88 -36.17
C LEU A 46 -27.19 23.58 -36.90
N LEU A 47 -26.51 22.65 -36.23
CA LEU A 47 -26.15 21.36 -36.81
C LEU A 47 -27.40 20.57 -37.23
N HIS A 48 -28.44 20.54 -36.39
CA HIS A 48 -29.69 19.85 -36.71
C HIS A 48 -30.44 20.53 -37.86
N VAL A 49 -30.47 21.87 -37.92
CA VAL A 49 -31.08 22.60 -39.04
C VAL A 49 -30.35 22.33 -40.36
N VAL A 50 -29.01 22.26 -40.35
CA VAL A 50 -28.21 21.90 -41.53
C VAL A 50 -28.47 20.46 -41.96
N LEU A 51 -28.57 19.52 -41.03
CA LEU A 51 -28.87 18.12 -41.32
C LEU A 51 -30.27 17.95 -41.94
N ILE A 52 -31.27 18.63 -41.38
CA ILE A 52 -32.64 18.60 -41.91
C ILE A 52 -32.71 19.27 -43.28
N GLY A 53 -32.01 20.40 -43.48
CA GLY A 53 -31.91 21.07 -44.78
C GLY A 53 -31.23 20.19 -45.84
N ALA A 54 -30.14 19.51 -45.48
CA ALA A 54 -29.46 18.57 -46.37
C ALA A 54 -30.35 17.37 -46.74
N LEU A 55 -31.16 16.87 -45.80
CA LEU A 55 -32.12 15.81 -46.07
C LEU A 55 -33.23 16.27 -47.01
N ALA A 56 -33.75 17.48 -46.81
CA ALA A 56 -34.78 18.07 -47.67
C ALA A 56 -34.29 18.30 -49.10
N VAL A 57 -33.04 18.74 -49.29
CA VAL A 57 -32.42 18.86 -50.63
C VAL A 57 -32.22 17.48 -51.27
N ARG A 58 -31.90 16.44 -50.48
CA ARG A 58 -31.68 15.08 -50.98
C ARG A 58 -32.97 14.37 -51.39
N PHE A 59 -34.10 14.68 -50.76
CA PHE A 59 -35.41 14.11 -51.11
C PHE A 59 -36.29 15.01 -51.99
N GLY A 60 -35.90 16.28 -52.21
CA GLY A 60 -36.64 17.23 -53.05
C GLY A 60 -36.34 17.14 -54.55
N GLY A 61 -35.42 16.27 -54.98
CA GLY A 61 -35.21 15.97 -56.39
C GLY A 61 -36.40 15.17 -56.92
N SER A 62 -37.20 15.77 -57.80
CA SER A 62 -38.16 15.03 -58.61
C SER A 62 -37.42 13.86 -59.28
N PRO A 63 -37.93 12.62 -59.21
CA PRO A 63 -37.25 11.50 -59.81
C PRO A 63 -37.21 11.71 -61.32
N ASP A 64 -36.03 12.06 -61.84
CA ASP A 64 -35.75 11.96 -63.26
C ASP A 64 -35.90 10.49 -63.63
N VAL A 65 -36.98 10.18 -64.34
CA VAL A 65 -37.19 8.89 -64.98
C VAL A 65 -36.08 8.78 -66.03
N ILE A 66 -35.02 8.05 -65.69
CA ILE A 66 -33.94 7.74 -66.63
C ILE A 66 -34.56 6.87 -67.74
N GLY A 67 -34.89 7.51 -68.85
CA GLY A 67 -35.16 6.85 -70.12
C GLY A 67 -33.87 6.19 -70.60
N SER A 68 -33.66 4.94 -70.19
CA SER A 68 -32.62 4.07 -70.72
C SER A 68 -33.08 3.57 -72.09
N GLU A 69 -32.59 4.19 -73.17
CA GLU A 69 -32.60 3.59 -74.51
C GLU A 69 -31.69 2.36 -74.50
N SER A 70 -32.26 1.22 -74.11
CA SER A 70 -31.63 -0.08 -74.30
C SER A 70 -32.00 -0.59 -75.69
N GLN A 71 -31.00 -0.68 -76.57
CA GLN A 71 -31.12 -1.37 -77.85
C GLN A 71 -31.52 -2.83 -77.57
N ALA A 72 -32.72 -3.19 -78.02
CA ALA A 72 -33.31 -4.50 -77.81
C ALA A 72 -32.48 -5.59 -78.53
N ALA A 73 -31.71 -6.35 -77.76
CA ALA A 73 -31.35 -7.71 -78.13
C ALA A 73 -32.64 -8.56 -78.21
N PRO A 74 -32.73 -9.55 -79.12
CA PRO A 74 -33.94 -10.34 -79.28
C PRO A 74 -34.21 -11.12 -77.98
N ILE A 75 -35.29 -10.76 -77.30
CA ILE A 75 -35.80 -11.48 -76.13
C ILE A 75 -36.29 -12.84 -76.64
N GLN A 76 -35.49 -13.88 -76.41
CA GLN A 76 -35.97 -15.25 -76.52
C GLN A 76 -36.97 -15.47 -75.39
N ALA A 77 -38.25 -15.44 -75.73
CA ALA A 77 -39.32 -15.79 -74.82
C ALA A 77 -39.25 -17.31 -74.56
N VAL A 78 -38.51 -17.69 -73.53
CA VAL A 78 -38.57 -19.05 -72.99
C VAL A 78 -39.92 -19.19 -72.30
N THR A 79 -40.78 -20.05 -72.83
CA THR A 79 -42.02 -20.42 -72.16
C THR A 79 -41.66 -21.31 -70.97
N VAL A 80 -41.60 -20.72 -69.78
CA VAL A 80 -41.46 -21.50 -68.54
C VAL A 80 -42.81 -22.15 -68.28
N SER A 81 -42.82 -23.45 -68.03
CA SER A 81 -44.05 -24.16 -67.70
C SER A 81 -44.50 -23.81 -66.29
N GLU A 82 -45.81 -23.74 -66.05
CA GLU A 82 -46.39 -23.43 -64.74
C GLU A 82 -45.88 -24.40 -63.64
N ALA A 83 -45.67 -25.67 -64.00
CA ALA A 83 -45.14 -26.70 -63.12
C ALA A 83 -43.68 -26.47 -62.68
N ASP A 84 -42.82 -25.90 -63.55
CA ASP A 84 -41.42 -25.61 -63.19
C ASP A 84 -41.33 -24.44 -62.20
N ILE A 85 -42.26 -23.48 -62.31
CA ILE A 85 -42.36 -22.34 -61.38
C ILE A 85 -42.84 -22.84 -60.01
N GLU A 86 -43.84 -23.71 -59.97
CA GLU A 86 -44.34 -24.31 -58.72
C GLU A 86 -43.25 -25.12 -58.01
N ALA A 87 -42.51 -25.96 -58.75
CA ALA A 87 -41.43 -26.77 -58.19
C ALA A 87 -40.27 -25.91 -57.64
N GLU A 88 -39.93 -24.80 -58.32
CA GLU A 88 -38.88 -23.90 -57.84
C GLU A 88 -39.35 -23.06 -56.64
N MET A 89 -40.62 -22.65 -56.61
CA MET A 89 -41.21 -21.96 -55.46
C MET A 89 -41.25 -22.87 -54.22
N GLU A 90 -41.53 -24.17 -54.37
CA GLU A 90 -41.48 -25.13 -53.26
C GLU A 90 -40.06 -25.31 -52.73
N ARG A 91 -39.06 -25.48 -53.61
CA ARG A 91 -37.65 -25.53 -53.22
C ARG A 91 -37.18 -24.27 -52.49
N LEU A 92 -37.59 -23.09 -52.96
CA LEU A 92 -37.24 -21.83 -52.31
C LEU A 92 -37.85 -21.73 -50.91
N ARG A 93 -39.11 -22.16 -50.74
CA ARG A 93 -39.76 -22.22 -49.42
C ARG A 93 -39.08 -23.21 -48.47
N GLU A 94 -38.65 -24.37 -48.95
CA GLU A 94 -37.90 -25.34 -48.15
C GLU A 94 -36.55 -24.76 -47.69
N LEU A 95 -35.82 -24.11 -48.59
CA LEU A 95 -34.56 -23.43 -48.27
C LEU A 95 -34.75 -22.27 -47.30
N GLU A 96 -35.82 -21.49 -47.44
CA GLU A 96 -36.18 -20.42 -46.50
C GLU A 96 -36.48 -20.99 -45.11
N ASN A 97 -37.32 -22.04 -45.03
CA ASN A 97 -37.62 -22.72 -43.77
C ASN A 97 -36.36 -23.32 -43.12
N GLU A 98 -35.44 -23.89 -43.91
CA GLU A 98 -34.17 -24.42 -43.40
C GLU A 98 -33.27 -23.30 -42.85
N LYS A 99 -33.16 -22.17 -43.56
CA LYS A 99 -32.42 -21.00 -43.08
C LYS A 99 -33.02 -20.40 -41.83
N GLU A 100 -34.35 -20.32 -41.73
CA GLU A 100 -35.03 -19.83 -40.52
C GLU A 100 -34.79 -20.74 -39.31
N ARG A 101 -34.80 -22.06 -39.52
CA ARG A 101 -34.43 -23.03 -38.49
C ARG A 101 -32.98 -22.89 -38.08
N GLN A 102 -32.05 -22.80 -39.03
CA GLN A 102 -30.64 -22.58 -38.75
C GLN A 102 -30.40 -21.28 -37.98
N ALA A 103 -31.07 -20.18 -38.37
CA ALA A 103 -30.97 -18.91 -37.67
C ALA A 103 -31.51 -18.98 -36.24
N THR A 104 -32.60 -19.73 -36.02
CA THR A 104 -33.17 -19.93 -34.67
C THR A 104 -32.26 -20.80 -33.80
N GLU A 105 -31.67 -21.86 -34.37
CA GLU A 105 -30.71 -22.73 -33.69
C GLU A 105 -29.43 -21.96 -33.33
N GLU A 106 -28.91 -21.12 -34.23
CA GLU A 106 -27.77 -20.25 -33.98
C GLU A 106 -28.08 -19.19 -32.90
N GLN A 107 -29.26 -18.57 -32.94
CA GLN A 107 -29.71 -17.65 -31.89
C GLN A 107 -29.81 -18.35 -30.53
N ALA A 108 -30.38 -19.55 -30.47
CA ALA A 108 -30.47 -20.32 -29.23
C ALA A 108 -29.09 -20.68 -28.66
N GLN A 109 -28.14 -21.09 -29.52
CA GLN A 109 -26.75 -21.37 -29.12
C GLN A 109 -26.04 -20.12 -28.61
N LEU A 110 -26.28 -18.97 -29.25
CA LEU A 110 -25.70 -17.70 -28.81
C LEU A 110 -26.27 -17.29 -27.44
N GLU A 111 -27.58 -17.40 -27.24
CA GLU A 111 -28.23 -17.11 -25.96
C GLU A 111 -27.71 -18.03 -24.85
N GLU A 112 -27.55 -19.33 -25.12
CA GLU A 112 -26.95 -20.28 -24.16
C GLU A 112 -25.51 -19.88 -23.81
N THR A 113 -24.70 -19.52 -24.81
CA THR A 113 -23.31 -19.09 -24.61
C THR A 113 -23.24 -17.81 -23.78
N LEU A 114 -24.12 -16.84 -24.05
CA LEU A 114 -24.22 -15.60 -23.27
C LEU A 114 -24.63 -15.90 -21.82
N ALA A 115 -25.61 -16.76 -21.60
CA ALA A 115 -26.04 -17.14 -20.26
C ALA A 115 -24.91 -17.84 -19.47
N ALA A 116 -24.11 -18.68 -20.14
CA ALA A 116 -22.94 -19.33 -19.55
C ALA A 116 -21.85 -18.32 -19.16
N LEU A 117 -21.55 -17.35 -20.04
CA LEU A 117 -20.59 -16.28 -19.77
C LEU A 117 -21.05 -15.36 -18.62
N GLU A 118 -22.33 -15.04 -18.54
CA GLU A 118 -22.89 -14.26 -17.44
C GLU A 118 -22.80 -15.01 -16.10
N ALA A 119 -23.10 -16.31 -16.10
CA ALA A 119 -22.95 -17.13 -14.91
C ALA A 119 -21.48 -17.23 -14.46
N GLU A 120 -20.53 -17.30 -15.39
CA GLU A 120 -19.10 -17.28 -15.09
C GLU A 120 -18.67 -15.92 -14.50
N ARG A 121 -19.10 -14.81 -15.11
CA ARG A 121 -18.86 -13.45 -14.58
C ARG A 121 -19.37 -13.30 -13.15
N ASP A 122 -20.56 -13.82 -12.86
CA ASP A 122 -21.17 -13.73 -11.54
C ASP A 122 -20.40 -14.57 -10.51
N ARG A 123 -19.91 -15.76 -10.89
CA ARG A 123 -19.01 -16.57 -10.05
C ARG A 123 -17.70 -15.84 -9.74
N VAL A 124 -17.06 -15.26 -10.75
CA VAL A 124 -15.82 -14.48 -10.58
C VAL A 124 -16.06 -13.27 -9.69
N THR A 125 -17.21 -12.61 -9.83
CA THR A 125 -17.56 -11.45 -9.00
C THR A 125 -17.76 -11.86 -7.54
N GLU A 126 -18.41 -13.00 -7.29
CA GLU A 126 -18.58 -13.52 -5.93
C GLU A 126 -17.24 -13.95 -5.31
N GLU A 127 -16.38 -14.62 -6.07
CA GLU A 127 -15.03 -14.97 -5.62
C GLU A 127 -14.20 -13.71 -5.28
N GLN A 128 -14.28 -12.66 -6.11
CA GLN A 128 -13.64 -11.37 -5.82
C GLN A 128 -14.18 -10.74 -4.53
N ARG A 129 -15.47 -10.86 -4.25
CA ARG A 129 -16.07 -10.38 -2.99
C ARG A 129 -15.56 -11.16 -1.79
N GLN A 130 -15.44 -12.49 -1.91
CA GLN A 130 -14.90 -13.34 -0.85
C GLN A 130 -13.44 -13.01 -0.55
N VAL A 131 -12.61 -12.86 -1.59
CA VAL A 131 -11.20 -12.46 -1.44
C VAL A 131 -11.09 -11.07 -0.81
N ALA A 132 -11.95 -10.12 -1.20
CA ALA A 132 -11.97 -8.78 -0.61
C ALA A 132 -12.38 -8.80 0.88
N GLU A 133 -13.36 -9.63 1.25
CA GLU A 133 -13.77 -9.81 2.63
C GLU A 133 -12.68 -10.47 3.47
N GLU A 134 -12.05 -11.53 2.98
CA GLU A 134 -10.92 -12.20 3.64
C GLU A 134 -9.75 -11.25 3.84
N THR A 135 -9.39 -10.49 2.80
CA THR A 135 -8.34 -9.46 2.88
C THR A 135 -8.65 -8.44 3.96
N ARG A 136 -9.91 -7.98 4.05
CA ARG A 136 -10.34 -7.05 5.11
C ARG A 136 -10.25 -7.68 6.50
N ARG A 137 -10.66 -8.95 6.67
CA ARG A 137 -10.53 -9.65 7.95
C ARG A 137 -9.06 -9.75 8.39
N LEU A 138 -8.16 -10.11 7.48
CA LEU A 138 -6.72 -10.16 7.75
C LEU A 138 -6.13 -8.79 8.10
N GLN A 139 -6.62 -7.72 7.47
CA GLN A 139 -6.22 -6.34 7.82
C GLN A 139 -6.70 -5.95 9.22
N ASP A 140 -7.96 -6.23 9.55
CA ASP A 140 -8.52 -5.95 10.88
C ASP A 140 -7.80 -6.74 11.98
N GLU A 141 -7.45 -8.01 11.73
CA GLU A 141 -6.64 -8.83 12.64
C GLU A 141 -5.22 -8.29 12.81
N ALA A 142 -4.57 -7.88 11.72
CA ALA A 142 -3.25 -7.28 11.76
C ALA A 142 -3.24 -5.94 12.53
N GLU A 143 -4.27 -5.12 12.38
CA GLU A 143 -4.43 -3.87 13.13
C GLU A 143 -4.62 -4.14 14.62
N ARG A 144 -5.48 -5.09 15.00
CA ARG A 144 -5.66 -5.49 16.41
C ARG A 144 -4.37 -6.03 17.02
N ALA A 145 -3.63 -6.87 16.31
CA ALA A 145 -2.35 -7.38 16.77
C ALA A 145 -1.29 -6.27 16.91
N ALA A 146 -1.29 -5.28 16.02
CA ALA A 146 -0.42 -4.11 16.14
C ALA A 146 -0.79 -3.22 17.33
N GLU A 147 -2.08 -3.02 17.59
CA GLU A 147 -2.55 -2.28 18.76
C GLU A 147 -2.19 -2.99 20.07
N GLU A 148 -2.38 -4.30 20.14
CA GLU A 148 -2.01 -5.10 21.31
C GLU A 148 -0.50 -5.02 21.59
N ARG A 149 0.34 -5.11 20.56
CA ARG A 149 1.79 -4.92 20.68
C ARG A 149 2.14 -3.54 21.20
N ARG A 150 1.49 -2.49 20.69
CA ARG A 150 1.71 -1.11 21.18
C ARG A 150 1.34 -0.98 22.65
N ARG A 151 0.19 -1.55 23.07
CA ARG A 151 -0.24 -1.54 24.48
C ARG A 151 0.75 -2.30 25.37
N ALA A 152 1.24 -3.46 24.93
CA ALA A 152 2.25 -4.23 25.67
C ALA A 152 3.58 -3.48 25.78
N GLU A 153 4.00 -2.75 24.74
CA GLU A 153 5.20 -1.92 24.78
C GLU A 153 5.04 -0.70 25.70
N GLU A 154 3.89 -0.01 25.63
CA GLU A 154 3.56 1.08 26.54
C GLU A 154 3.52 0.61 28.01
N GLU A 155 2.96 -0.58 28.28
CA GLU A 155 2.95 -1.17 29.61
C GLU A 155 4.36 -1.50 30.09
N LYS A 156 5.20 -2.12 29.24
CA LYS A 156 6.61 -2.37 29.57
C LYS A 156 7.36 -1.07 29.90
N GLN A 157 7.18 -0.02 29.11
CA GLN A 157 7.81 1.28 29.37
C GLN A 157 7.35 1.87 30.70
N ARG A 158 6.07 1.72 31.05
CA ARG A 158 5.55 2.17 32.36
C ARG A 158 6.17 1.40 33.52
N VAL A 159 6.25 0.07 33.40
CA VAL A 159 6.87 -0.78 34.42
C VAL A 159 8.36 -0.47 34.58
N GLU A 160 9.08 -0.26 33.47
CA GLU A 160 10.49 0.13 33.49
C GLU A 160 10.69 1.52 34.10
N GLU A 161 9.86 2.49 33.75
CA GLU A 161 9.91 3.83 34.34
C GLU A 161 9.61 3.81 35.85
N GLU A 162 8.60 3.03 36.28
CA GLU A 162 8.28 2.84 37.70
C GLU A 162 9.44 2.18 38.45
N ALA A 163 10.05 1.14 37.87
CA ALA A 163 11.22 0.48 38.45
C ALA A 163 12.40 1.45 38.59
N ARG A 164 12.67 2.28 37.57
CA ARG A 164 13.71 3.32 37.62
C ARG A 164 13.43 4.34 38.71
N ARG A 165 12.19 4.82 38.84
CA ARG A 165 11.80 5.76 39.91
C ARG A 165 11.98 5.15 41.30
N ALA A 166 11.59 3.88 41.48
CA ALA A 166 11.77 3.16 42.73
C ALA A 166 13.27 2.97 43.08
N GLU A 167 14.11 2.71 42.08
CA GLU A 167 15.56 2.62 42.28
C GLU A 167 16.18 3.97 42.65
N GLU A 168 15.80 5.04 41.95
CA GLU A 168 16.24 6.40 42.27
C GLU A 168 15.84 6.81 43.70
N GLU A 169 14.64 6.46 44.15
CA GLU A 169 14.17 6.73 45.52
C GLU A 169 14.98 5.94 46.56
N ARG A 170 15.26 4.65 46.30
CA ARG A 170 16.13 3.83 47.16
C ARG A 170 17.53 4.40 47.29
N GLN A 171 18.11 4.86 46.18
CA GLN A 171 19.44 5.48 46.19
C GLN A 171 19.46 6.79 46.99
N ARG A 172 18.42 7.61 46.88
CA ARG A 172 18.26 8.83 47.69
C ARG A 172 18.13 8.50 49.17
N ALA A 173 17.28 7.54 49.53
CA ALA A 173 17.12 7.10 50.91
C ALA A 173 18.43 6.54 51.50
N LEU A 174 19.20 5.79 50.72
CA LEU A 174 20.51 5.29 51.14
C LEU A 174 21.52 6.43 51.34
N ALA A 175 21.56 7.41 50.44
CA ALA A 175 22.42 8.58 50.55
C ALA A 175 22.08 9.43 51.78
N GLU A 176 20.78 9.64 52.06
CA GLU A 176 20.31 10.37 53.23
C GLU A 176 20.68 9.64 54.53
N ARG A 177 20.51 8.31 54.58
CA ARG A 177 20.94 7.49 55.72
C ARG A 177 22.44 7.62 55.99
N LYS A 178 23.27 7.52 54.93
CA LYS A 178 24.73 7.70 55.05
C LYS A 178 25.08 9.10 55.58
N ALA A 179 24.42 10.15 55.06
CA ALA A 179 24.63 11.52 55.54
C ALA A 179 24.24 11.67 57.02
N ALA A 180 23.09 11.14 57.44
CA ALA A 180 22.65 11.17 58.82
C ALA A 180 23.58 10.41 59.77
N GLU A 181 24.13 9.27 59.33
CA GLU A 181 25.12 8.50 60.08
C GLU A 181 26.43 9.29 60.25
N THR A 182 26.94 9.89 59.17
CA THR A 182 28.16 10.72 59.25
C THR A 182 27.99 11.92 60.18
N GLU A 183 26.82 12.56 60.19
CA GLU A 183 26.54 13.67 61.10
C GLU A 183 26.42 13.19 62.55
N ARG A 184 25.78 12.04 62.80
CA ARG A 184 25.77 11.39 64.12
C ARG A 184 27.19 11.13 64.63
N GLN A 185 28.04 10.53 63.81
CA GLN A 185 29.44 10.27 64.17
C GLN A 185 30.21 11.55 64.47
N ARG A 186 29.95 12.64 63.73
CA ARG A 186 30.55 13.95 63.97
C ARG A 186 30.10 14.54 65.30
N ILE A 187 28.80 14.51 65.60
CA ILE A 187 28.23 14.99 66.87
C ILE A 187 28.81 14.17 68.04
N GLU A 188 28.86 12.85 67.92
CA GLU A 188 29.39 11.96 68.95
C GLU A 188 30.90 12.20 69.20
N ALA A 189 31.68 12.43 68.14
CA ALA A 189 33.09 12.78 68.27
C ALA A 189 33.30 14.14 68.95
N GLU A 190 32.46 15.14 68.65
CA GLU A 190 32.51 16.45 69.31
C GLU A 190 32.08 16.38 70.78
N VAL A 191 31.07 15.57 71.11
CA VAL A 191 30.67 15.28 72.50
C VAL A 191 31.82 14.61 73.25
N ARG A 192 32.48 13.59 72.66
CA ARG A 192 33.62 12.93 73.29
C ARG A 192 34.79 13.88 73.53
N LYS A 193 35.13 14.75 72.56
CA LYS A 193 36.16 15.79 72.75
C LYS A 193 35.79 16.78 73.85
N ALA A 194 34.52 17.18 73.93
CA ALA A 194 34.05 18.06 74.99
C ALA A 194 34.12 17.40 76.36
N GLU A 195 33.81 16.10 76.45
CA GLU A 195 33.95 15.31 77.67
C GLU A 195 35.41 15.09 78.07
N GLU A 196 36.29 14.75 77.12
CA GLU A 196 37.75 14.67 77.32
C GLU A 196 38.30 16.02 77.83
N LYS A 197 37.85 17.14 77.26
CA LYS A 197 38.23 18.48 77.74
C LYS A 197 37.73 18.74 79.16
N ARG A 198 36.49 18.37 79.48
CA ARG A 198 35.95 18.48 80.86
C ARG A 198 36.70 17.59 81.85
N GLN A 199 37.09 16.37 81.44
CA GLN A 199 37.90 15.49 82.27
C GLN A 199 39.32 16.03 82.45
N ALA A 200 39.93 16.63 81.42
CA ALA A 200 41.23 17.28 81.53
C ALA A 200 41.18 18.55 82.41
N GLU A 201 40.12 19.34 82.32
CA GLU A 201 39.88 20.49 83.21
C GLU A 201 39.59 20.03 84.65
N GLU A 202 38.85 18.94 84.85
CA GLU A 202 38.62 18.35 86.16
C GLU A 202 39.90 17.73 86.75
N ALA A 203 40.74 17.10 85.93
CA ALA A 203 42.06 16.60 86.32
C ALA A 203 43.04 17.75 86.64
N ALA A 204 42.99 18.86 85.89
CA ALA A 204 43.76 20.06 86.21
C ALA A 204 43.26 20.76 87.47
N ARG A 205 41.94 20.78 87.71
CA ARG A 205 41.36 21.28 88.97
C ARG A 205 41.71 20.38 90.14
N LYS A 206 41.73 19.06 89.96
CA LYS A 206 42.24 18.10 90.95
C LYS A 206 43.74 18.26 91.19
N ALA A 207 44.54 18.64 90.20
CA ALA A 207 45.96 18.96 90.37
C ALA A 207 46.21 20.33 91.07
N GLU A 208 45.31 21.31 90.90
CA GLU A 208 45.31 22.57 91.65
C GLU A 208 44.81 22.36 93.10
N GLU A 209 43.81 21.48 93.31
CA GLU A 209 43.33 21.05 94.63
C GLU A 209 44.32 20.12 95.35
N GLU A 210 45.11 19.29 94.65
CA GLU A 210 46.20 18.48 95.24
C GLU A 210 47.37 19.34 95.73
N ARG A 211 47.52 20.57 95.25
CA ARG A 211 48.49 21.54 95.81
C ARG A 211 48.00 22.21 97.11
N ILE A 212 46.73 22.02 97.49
CA ILE A 212 46.14 22.47 98.77
C ILE A 212 45.69 21.30 99.65
N ALA A 213 45.72 20.06 99.17
CA ALA A 213 45.30 18.87 99.92
C ALA A 213 46.44 17.87 100.22
N GLU A 214 47.69 18.33 100.30
CA GLU A 214 48.79 17.61 100.97
C GLU A 214 48.64 17.71 102.51
N GLU A 215 47.44 17.46 103.03
CA GLU A 215 47.24 17.03 104.41
C GLU A 215 45.93 16.24 104.55
N LYS A 216 45.76 15.19 103.73
CA LYS A 216 45.15 13.93 104.18
C LYS A 216 45.16 12.89 103.06
N ARG A 217 46.13 11.98 103.15
CA ARG A 217 45.88 10.60 102.77
C ARG A 217 44.74 10.06 103.63
N GLN A 218 43.78 9.37 103.02
CA GLN A 218 43.57 7.94 103.20
C GLN A 218 42.33 7.46 102.42
N ALA A 219 42.43 6.22 101.92
CA ALA A 219 41.42 5.43 101.20
C ALA A 219 41.20 5.89 99.74
N GLU A 220 41.16 5.03 98.72
CA GLU A 220 40.85 3.62 98.74
C GLU A 220 41.24 2.97 97.41
N GLU A 221 42.01 1.90 97.51
CA GLU A 221 42.32 0.96 96.45
C GLU A 221 41.13 0.01 96.21
N ALA A 222 40.01 0.54 95.72
CA ALA A 222 38.78 -0.28 95.55
C ALA A 222 37.87 0.09 94.38
N ALA A 223 38.40 0.64 93.28
CA ALA A 223 37.61 0.87 92.04
C ALA A 223 38.24 0.28 90.76
N ARG A 224 39.40 -0.39 90.84
CA ARG A 224 40.18 -0.78 89.66
C ARG A 224 39.93 -2.21 89.14
N LYS A 225 38.85 -2.88 89.55
CA LYS A 225 38.49 -4.23 89.06
C LYS A 225 37.07 -4.39 88.49
N ALA A 226 36.19 -3.40 88.61
CA ALA A 226 34.86 -3.42 87.98
C ALA A 226 34.82 -2.72 86.61
N GLU A 227 35.72 -1.77 86.36
CA GLU A 227 35.84 -1.08 85.06
C GLU A 227 36.45 -2.01 83.99
N GLU A 228 37.37 -2.90 84.39
CA GLU A 228 38.13 -3.75 83.46
C GLU A 228 37.30 -4.92 82.89
N GLU A 229 36.31 -5.44 83.63
CA GLU A 229 35.38 -6.47 83.13
C GLU A 229 34.26 -5.89 82.23
N ARG A 230 33.79 -4.68 82.50
CA ARG A 230 32.73 -4.03 81.71
C ARG A 230 33.23 -3.60 80.32
N ILE A 231 34.46 -3.08 80.25
CA ILE A 231 35.13 -2.72 78.98
C ILE A 231 35.41 -3.97 78.11
N ALA A 232 35.70 -5.13 78.73
CA ALA A 232 36.01 -6.35 78.00
C ALA A 232 34.78 -7.06 77.40
N GLU A 233 33.63 -7.03 78.07
CA GLU A 233 32.35 -7.60 77.58
C GLU A 233 31.75 -6.72 76.47
N GLU A 234 31.79 -5.40 76.63
CA GLU A 234 31.30 -4.42 75.64
C GLU A 234 32.11 -4.48 74.33
N LYS A 235 33.42 -4.74 74.43
CA LYS A 235 34.29 -4.89 73.26
C LYS A 235 33.99 -6.18 72.47
N ARG A 236 33.64 -7.30 73.12
CA ARG A 236 33.27 -8.54 72.43
C ARG A 236 31.91 -8.44 71.73
N GLN A 237 30.93 -7.78 72.34
CA GLN A 237 29.63 -7.58 71.69
C GLN A 237 29.72 -6.60 70.51
N ALA A 238 30.56 -5.56 70.61
CA ALA A 238 30.84 -4.66 69.50
C ALA A 238 31.56 -5.36 68.33
N GLU A 239 32.51 -6.26 68.60
CA GLU A 239 33.23 -7.01 67.58
C GLU A 239 32.34 -8.05 66.86
N GLU A 240 31.46 -8.73 67.59
CA GLU A 240 30.54 -9.70 66.99
C GLU A 240 29.43 -9.01 66.18
N ALA A 241 28.94 -7.85 66.64
CA ALA A 241 28.00 -7.02 65.88
C ALA A 241 28.65 -6.45 64.60
N ALA A 242 29.89 -5.99 64.69
CA ALA A 242 30.64 -5.51 63.52
C ALA A 242 30.90 -6.63 62.50
N ARG A 243 31.23 -7.84 62.96
CA ARG A 243 31.46 -8.99 62.07
C ARG A 243 30.19 -9.40 61.32
N LYS A 244 29.03 -9.45 61.99
CA LYS A 244 27.75 -9.77 61.34
C LYS A 244 27.31 -8.69 60.34
N ALA A 245 27.52 -7.42 60.67
CA ALA A 245 27.22 -6.31 59.76
C ALA A 245 28.12 -6.32 58.50
N GLU A 246 29.41 -6.66 58.65
CA GLU A 246 30.33 -6.81 57.53
C GLU A 246 29.95 -8.00 56.63
N GLU A 247 29.53 -9.13 57.21
CA GLU A 247 29.10 -10.32 56.48
C GLU A 247 27.82 -10.08 55.67
N GLU A 248 26.82 -9.40 56.25
CA GLU A 248 25.60 -8.99 55.55
C GLU A 248 25.90 -8.00 54.42
N ARG A 249 26.83 -7.05 54.64
CA ARG A 249 27.23 -6.08 53.62
C ARG A 249 27.88 -6.76 52.42
N ILE A 250 28.78 -7.71 52.64
CA ILE A 250 29.43 -8.47 51.57
C ILE A 250 28.43 -9.36 50.83
N ALA A 251 27.47 -9.98 51.54
CA ALA A 251 26.43 -10.80 50.92
C ALA A 251 25.48 -9.97 50.03
N GLU A 252 25.09 -8.78 50.48
CA GLU A 252 24.25 -7.85 49.70
C GLU A 252 25.01 -7.26 48.51
N GLU A 253 26.28 -6.89 48.68
CA GLU A 253 27.14 -6.39 47.59
C GLU A 253 27.32 -7.46 46.49
N LYS A 254 27.51 -8.73 46.89
CA LYS A 254 27.61 -9.85 45.94
C LYS A 254 26.31 -10.08 45.17
N ARG A 255 25.14 -9.99 45.85
CA ARG A 255 23.83 -10.09 45.19
C ARG A 255 23.59 -8.95 44.20
N GLN A 256 23.95 -7.72 44.55
CA GLN A 256 23.81 -6.57 43.66
C GLN A 256 24.71 -6.68 42.44
N ALA A 257 25.95 -7.15 42.62
CA ALA A 257 26.87 -7.40 41.51
C ALA A 257 26.35 -8.52 40.57
N GLU A 258 25.77 -9.59 41.11
CA GLU A 258 25.21 -10.69 40.33
C GLU A 258 23.92 -10.27 39.58
N GLU A 259 23.06 -9.47 40.20
CA GLU A 259 21.88 -8.90 39.54
C GLU A 259 22.26 -7.91 38.43
N ALA A 260 23.25 -7.05 38.67
CA ALA A 260 23.77 -6.13 37.66
C ALA A 260 24.40 -6.88 36.47
N ALA A 261 25.16 -7.94 36.73
CA ALA A 261 25.73 -8.79 35.68
C ALA A 261 24.63 -9.48 34.86
N ARG A 262 23.58 -9.98 35.51
CA ARG A 262 22.44 -10.61 34.81
C ARG A 262 21.69 -9.61 33.91
N LYS A 263 21.41 -8.40 34.40
CA LYS A 263 20.76 -7.34 33.61
C LYS A 263 21.61 -6.94 32.41
N ALA A 264 22.92 -6.77 32.58
CA ALA A 264 23.84 -6.44 31.49
C ALA A 264 23.92 -7.56 30.43
N GLU A 265 23.89 -8.83 30.84
CA GLU A 265 23.85 -9.95 29.90
C GLU A 265 22.52 -10.02 29.14
N GLU A 266 21.39 -9.79 29.82
CA GLU A 266 20.07 -9.75 29.20
C GLU A 266 19.95 -8.62 28.18
N GLU A 267 20.43 -7.41 28.50
CA GLU A 267 20.47 -6.28 27.59
C GLU A 267 21.34 -6.57 26.36
N ARG A 268 22.52 -7.18 26.55
CA ARG A 268 23.39 -7.59 25.45
C ARG A 268 22.70 -8.61 24.53
N ARG A 269 22.03 -9.61 25.10
CA ARG A 269 21.28 -10.62 24.32
C ARG A 269 20.10 -10.00 23.58
N ALA A 270 19.40 -9.04 24.20
CA ALA A 270 18.31 -8.31 23.56
C ALA A 270 18.81 -7.43 22.40
N ALA A 271 19.94 -6.73 22.59
CA ALA A 271 20.58 -5.93 21.55
C ALA A 271 21.07 -6.79 20.39
N GLU A 272 21.67 -7.94 20.66
CA GLU A 272 22.11 -8.90 19.64
C GLU A 272 20.92 -9.48 18.86
N ALA A 273 19.85 -9.86 19.56
CA ALA A 273 18.62 -10.34 18.91
C ALA A 273 17.95 -9.26 18.05
N ALA A 274 17.94 -7.99 18.50
CA ALA A 274 17.43 -6.86 17.72
C ALA A 274 18.29 -6.60 16.48
N ALA A 275 19.62 -6.64 16.61
CA ALA A 275 20.56 -6.51 15.49
C ALA A 275 20.39 -7.65 14.48
N ALA A 276 20.24 -8.90 14.93
CA ALA A 276 19.99 -10.06 14.08
C ALA A 276 18.68 -9.93 13.30
N ARG A 277 17.58 -9.52 13.96
CA ARG A 277 16.28 -9.27 13.31
C ARG A 277 16.38 -8.17 12.26
N LYS A 278 17.09 -7.07 12.56
CA LYS A 278 17.29 -5.98 11.61
C LYS A 278 18.10 -6.45 10.38
N ALA A 279 19.19 -7.19 10.61
CA ALA A 279 20.00 -7.75 9.52
C ALA A 279 19.21 -8.73 8.65
N GLU A 280 18.34 -9.55 9.23
CA GLU A 280 17.44 -10.44 8.49
C GLU A 280 16.41 -9.66 7.67
N GLN A 281 15.79 -8.63 8.24
CA GLN A 281 14.86 -7.76 7.51
C GLN A 281 15.54 -7.06 6.33
N GLU A 282 16.76 -6.54 6.53
CA GLU A 282 17.55 -5.93 5.46
C GLU A 282 17.90 -6.94 4.36
N ARG A 283 18.26 -8.19 4.71
CA ARG A 283 18.48 -9.26 3.72
C ARG A 283 17.22 -9.58 2.92
N ILE A 284 16.07 -9.68 3.58
CA ILE A 284 14.79 -9.94 2.91
C ILE A 284 14.43 -8.78 1.97
N ALA A 285 14.60 -7.53 2.42
CA ALA A 285 14.36 -6.34 1.62
C ALA A 285 15.31 -6.28 0.41
N ALA A 286 16.60 -6.58 0.59
CA ALA A 286 17.57 -6.63 -0.50
C ALA A 286 17.21 -7.70 -1.53
N ARG A 287 16.81 -8.91 -1.09
CA ARG A 287 16.37 -9.99 -1.99
C ARG A 287 15.12 -9.61 -2.78
N ARG A 288 14.14 -8.94 -2.14
CA ARG A 288 12.94 -8.46 -2.83
C ARG A 288 13.28 -7.40 -3.88
N ALA A 289 14.13 -6.43 -3.54
CA ALA A 289 14.57 -5.40 -4.47
C ALA A 289 15.34 -5.98 -5.67
N GLU A 290 16.16 -7.00 -5.45
CA GLU A 290 16.85 -7.70 -6.54
C GLU A 290 15.88 -8.45 -7.46
N ASN A 291 14.94 -9.21 -6.90
CA ASN A 291 13.93 -9.93 -7.68
C ASN A 291 13.08 -8.96 -8.51
N GLU A 292 12.70 -7.82 -7.94
CA GLU A 292 11.94 -6.79 -8.66
C GLU A 292 12.76 -6.17 -9.81
N ARG A 293 14.06 -5.92 -9.60
CA ARG A 293 14.96 -5.47 -10.67
C ARG A 293 15.07 -6.49 -11.80
N ARG A 294 15.19 -7.77 -11.48
CA ARG A 294 15.24 -8.87 -12.47
C ARG A 294 13.95 -8.92 -13.28
N ALA A 295 12.79 -8.93 -12.62
CA ALA A 295 11.48 -8.92 -13.28
C ALA A 295 11.29 -7.71 -14.20
N ARG A 296 11.68 -6.51 -13.74
CA ARG A 296 11.64 -5.29 -14.58
C ARG A 296 12.56 -5.38 -15.80
N SER A 297 13.75 -5.98 -15.67
CA SER A 297 14.67 -6.16 -16.80
C SER A 297 14.12 -7.15 -17.81
N GLU A 298 13.55 -8.26 -17.34
CA GLU A 298 12.92 -9.27 -18.18
C GLU A 298 11.72 -8.70 -18.94
N GLN A 299 10.85 -7.94 -18.26
CA GLN A 299 9.72 -7.29 -18.91
C GLN A 299 10.17 -6.34 -20.02
N ARG A 300 11.22 -5.54 -19.79
CA ARG A 300 11.77 -4.63 -20.82
C ARG A 300 12.29 -5.39 -22.05
N GLU A 301 12.89 -6.55 -21.83
CA GLU A 301 13.37 -7.38 -22.93
C GLU A 301 12.20 -7.98 -23.71
N LEU A 302 11.15 -8.47 -23.01
CA LEU A 302 9.92 -8.93 -23.65
C LEU A 302 9.25 -7.81 -24.47
N ASP A 303 9.14 -6.60 -23.92
CA ASP A 303 8.57 -5.44 -24.61
C ASP A 303 9.39 -5.07 -25.86
N ARG A 304 10.73 -5.12 -25.76
CA ARG A 304 11.64 -4.91 -26.89
C ARG A 304 11.44 -5.95 -27.98
N LEU A 305 11.39 -7.23 -27.61
CA LEU A 305 11.16 -8.34 -28.53
C LEU A 305 9.77 -8.26 -29.17
N LYS A 306 8.74 -7.88 -28.40
CA LYS A 306 7.38 -7.65 -28.90
C LYS A 306 7.36 -6.55 -29.96
N GLY A 307 7.97 -5.40 -29.66
CA GLY A 307 8.08 -4.29 -30.60
C GLY A 307 8.84 -4.67 -31.87
N ALA A 308 9.95 -5.41 -31.74
CA ALA A 308 10.72 -5.90 -32.88
C ALA A 308 9.91 -6.90 -33.74
N TYR A 309 9.17 -7.80 -33.08
CA TYR A 309 8.27 -8.75 -33.73
C TYR A 309 7.17 -8.04 -34.52
N HIS A 310 6.42 -7.13 -33.91
CA HIS A 310 5.38 -6.33 -34.58
C HIS A 310 5.94 -5.52 -35.75
N SER A 311 7.11 -4.88 -35.58
CA SER A 311 7.78 -4.16 -36.66
C SER A 311 8.19 -5.06 -37.82
N SER A 312 8.60 -6.31 -37.55
CA SER A 312 8.95 -7.27 -38.60
C SER A 312 7.73 -7.69 -39.42
N ILE A 313 6.56 -7.85 -38.79
CA ILE A 313 5.29 -8.12 -39.46
C ILE A 313 4.89 -6.94 -40.34
N GLN A 314 4.88 -5.72 -39.77
CA GLN A 314 4.58 -4.49 -40.51
C GLN A 314 5.45 -4.35 -41.76
N LYS A 315 6.77 -4.46 -41.62
CA LYS A 315 7.72 -4.39 -42.75
C LYS A 315 7.45 -5.46 -43.81
N LYS A 316 7.10 -6.69 -43.41
CA LYS A 316 6.79 -7.76 -44.37
C LYS A 316 5.51 -7.45 -45.16
N ILE A 317 4.49 -6.92 -44.49
CA ILE A 317 3.23 -6.54 -45.14
C ILE A 317 3.44 -5.34 -46.06
N GLU A 318 4.13 -4.30 -45.60
CA GLU A 318 4.48 -3.12 -46.40
C GLU A 318 5.27 -3.50 -47.66
N LYS A 319 6.24 -4.43 -47.56
CA LYS A 319 6.99 -4.93 -48.72
C LYS A 319 6.10 -5.63 -49.76
N ASN A 320 5.02 -6.26 -49.33
CA ASN A 320 4.07 -6.96 -50.21
C ASN A 320 2.87 -6.09 -50.61
N TRP A 321 2.85 -4.83 -50.18
CA TRP A 321 1.74 -3.93 -50.45
C TRP A 321 1.92 -3.21 -51.79
N THR A 322 0.94 -3.38 -52.67
CA THR A 322 0.84 -2.61 -53.92
C THR A 322 -0.24 -1.54 -53.76
N VAL A 323 0.18 -0.29 -53.62
CA VAL A 323 -0.73 0.86 -53.50
C VAL A 323 -1.25 1.22 -54.89
N THR A 324 -2.47 0.79 -55.20
CA THR A 324 -3.15 1.11 -56.46
C THR A 324 -4.10 2.29 -56.25
N GLY A 325 -3.90 3.38 -56.98
CA GLY A 325 -4.82 4.53 -57.01
C GLY A 325 -4.55 5.59 -55.95
N GLY A 326 -3.73 6.60 -56.31
CA GLY A 326 -3.65 7.94 -55.74
C GLY A 326 -4.03 8.12 -54.25
N VAL A 327 -3.42 7.35 -53.35
CA VAL A 327 -3.67 7.49 -51.92
C VAL A 327 -2.96 8.76 -51.44
N GLY A 328 -3.73 9.73 -50.93
CA GLY A 328 -3.19 11.00 -50.44
C GLY A 328 -2.27 10.83 -49.23
N LYS A 329 -1.41 11.83 -48.98
CA LYS A 329 -0.55 11.87 -47.78
C LYS A 329 -1.40 11.74 -46.50
N GLY A 330 -0.97 10.87 -45.58
CA GLY A 330 -1.65 10.67 -44.29
C GLY A 330 -2.69 9.54 -44.26
N ALA A 331 -2.82 8.79 -45.36
CA ALA A 331 -3.68 7.62 -45.35
C ALA A 331 -3.20 6.56 -44.35
N ASN A 332 -4.15 5.88 -43.72
CA ASN A 332 -3.85 4.81 -42.79
C ASN A 332 -5.03 3.84 -42.66
N CYS A 333 -4.74 2.59 -42.31
CA CYS A 333 -5.75 1.57 -42.03
C CYS A 333 -5.41 0.81 -40.76
N LEU A 334 -6.41 0.54 -39.92
CA LEU A 334 -6.34 -0.41 -38.82
C LEU A 334 -6.92 -1.74 -39.28
N VAL A 335 -6.13 -2.79 -39.18
CA VAL A 335 -6.50 -4.13 -39.65
C VAL A 335 -6.22 -5.14 -38.55
N LEU A 336 -7.20 -5.99 -38.28
CA LEU A 336 -7.07 -7.14 -37.41
C LEU A 336 -6.60 -8.33 -38.25
N VAL A 337 -5.45 -8.88 -37.92
CA VAL A 337 -4.84 -10.01 -38.62
C VAL A 337 -4.88 -11.23 -37.72
N SER A 338 -5.55 -12.29 -38.17
CA SER A 338 -5.55 -13.60 -37.50
C SER A 338 -4.52 -14.51 -38.16
N GLN A 339 -3.64 -15.12 -37.38
CA GLN A 339 -2.57 -15.99 -37.86
C GLN A 339 -2.43 -17.26 -37.01
N SER A 340 -1.89 -18.32 -37.62
CA SER A 340 -1.42 -19.50 -36.91
C SER A 340 0.00 -19.33 -36.39
N ARG A 341 0.45 -20.28 -35.56
CA ARG A 341 1.78 -20.28 -34.89
C ARG A 341 2.95 -20.33 -35.89
N ASP A 342 2.75 -20.93 -37.06
CA ASP A 342 3.71 -20.96 -38.18
C ASP A 342 3.68 -19.67 -39.03
N GLY A 343 2.87 -18.68 -38.65
CA GLY A 343 2.75 -17.39 -39.32
C GLY A 343 1.77 -17.37 -40.49
N ARG A 344 1.09 -18.47 -40.83
CA ARG A 344 0.09 -18.45 -41.91
C ARG A 344 -1.07 -17.52 -41.54
N VAL A 345 -1.40 -16.61 -42.45
CA VAL A 345 -2.54 -15.71 -42.30
C VAL A 345 -3.83 -16.51 -42.50
N LEU A 346 -4.71 -16.47 -41.50
CA LEU A 346 -6.04 -17.11 -41.51
C LEU A 346 -7.12 -16.12 -41.95
N GLN A 347 -7.04 -14.88 -41.47
CA GLN A 347 -8.02 -13.83 -41.77
C GLN A 347 -7.35 -12.45 -41.70
N ALA A 348 -7.78 -11.54 -42.57
CA ALA A 348 -7.41 -10.13 -42.54
C ALA A 348 -8.68 -9.30 -42.62
N GLU A 349 -9.01 -8.59 -41.54
CA GLU A 349 -10.23 -7.78 -41.44
C GLU A 349 -9.88 -6.31 -41.22
N VAL A 350 -10.32 -5.46 -42.15
CA VAL A 350 -10.11 -4.02 -42.05
C VAL A 350 -11.14 -3.42 -41.08
N LYS A 351 -10.67 -2.90 -39.95
CA LYS A 351 -11.53 -2.23 -38.95
C LYS A 351 -11.83 -0.79 -39.32
N SER A 352 -10.83 -0.05 -39.77
CA SER A 352 -11.02 1.33 -40.22
C SER A 352 -9.92 1.76 -41.20
N CYS A 353 -10.25 2.68 -42.11
CA CYS A 353 -9.32 3.23 -43.09
C CYS A 353 -9.61 4.70 -43.35
N ASN A 354 -8.56 5.45 -43.64
CA ASN A 354 -8.62 6.79 -44.19
C ASN A 354 -7.71 6.85 -45.44
N PRO A 355 -8.20 7.18 -46.65
CA PRO A 355 -9.61 7.37 -46.99
C PRO A 355 -10.37 6.03 -46.96
N GLU A 356 -11.68 6.07 -46.67
CA GLU A 356 -12.51 4.87 -46.53
C GLU A 356 -12.98 4.32 -47.89
N THR A 357 -12.06 4.14 -48.85
CA THR A 357 -12.41 3.66 -50.19
C THR A 357 -12.28 2.14 -50.30
N ALA A 358 -13.19 1.50 -51.03
CA ALA A 358 -13.17 0.05 -51.24
C ALA A 358 -11.91 -0.44 -51.99
N GLY A 359 -11.30 0.39 -52.83
CA GLY A 359 -10.02 0.08 -53.49
C GLY A 359 -8.86 0.03 -52.50
N PHE A 360 -8.80 1.00 -51.59
CA PHE A 360 -7.76 1.07 -50.57
C PHE A 360 -7.88 -0.07 -49.55
N ARG A 361 -9.10 -0.35 -49.06
CA ARG A 361 -9.38 -1.49 -48.17
C ARG A 361 -8.90 -2.82 -48.75
N ARG A 362 -9.35 -3.14 -49.98
CA ARG A 362 -8.97 -4.38 -50.69
C ARG A 362 -7.47 -4.47 -50.95
N SER A 363 -6.81 -3.34 -51.25
CA SER A 363 -5.37 -3.27 -51.44
C SER A 363 -4.61 -3.68 -50.16
N VAL A 364 -5.08 -3.21 -48.99
CA VAL A 364 -4.49 -3.58 -47.69
C VAL A 364 -4.76 -5.04 -47.33
N GLU A 365 -6.00 -5.53 -47.47
CA GLU A 365 -6.34 -6.95 -47.23
C GLU A 365 -5.48 -7.88 -48.09
N THR A 366 -5.35 -7.56 -49.37
CA THR A 366 -4.51 -8.30 -50.32
C THR A 366 -3.04 -8.30 -49.89
N ALA A 367 -2.53 -7.18 -49.38
CA ALA A 367 -1.16 -7.09 -48.90
C ALA A 367 -0.90 -8.00 -47.70
N VAL A 368 -1.83 -8.05 -46.75
CA VAL A 368 -1.75 -8.93 -45.57
C VAL A 368 -1.76 -10.40 -46.00
N VAL A 369 -2.70 -10.80 -46.85
CA VAL A 369 -2.78 -12.19 -47.34
C VAL A 369 -1.52 -12.58 -48.13
N ARG A 370 -1.00 -11.69 -48.98
CA ARG A 370 0.26 -11.92 -49.73
C ARG A 370 1.49 -12.01 -48.84
N ALA A 371 1.47 -11.40 -47.66
CA ALA A 371 2.57 -11.47 -46.71
C ALA A 371 2.67 -12.82 -45.97
N SER A 372 1.68 -13.71 -46.15
CA SER A 372 1.67 -15.06 -45.57
C SER A 372 2.82 -15.93 -46.10
N PRO A 373 3.53 -16.68 -45.25
CA PRO A 373 3.43 -16.69 -43.78
C PRO A 373 4.14 -15.47 -43.17
N LEU A 374 3.56 -14.83 -42.16
CA LEU A 374 4.19 -13.77 -41.37
C LEU A 374 5.43 -14.28 -40.60
N PRO A 375 6.36 -13.39 -40.20
CA PRO A 375 7.47 -13.77 -39.33
C PRO A 375 6.95 -14.45 -38.06
N THR A 376 7.70 -15.40 -37.52
CA THR A 376 7.35 -16.10 -36.27
C THR A 376 7.78 -15.30 -35.06
N ALA A 377 7.02 -15.40 -33.97
CA ALA A 377 7.40 -14.76 -32.71
C ALA A 377 8.74 -15.33 -32.18
N PRO A 378 9.65 -14.48 -31.69
CA PRO A 378 10.96 -14.93 -31.20
C PRO A 378 10.86 -15.72 -29.88
N ARG A 379 9.74 -15.59 -29.16
CA ARG A 379 9.35 -16.38 -27.98
C ARG A 379 7.89 -16.74 -28.08
N GLU A 380 7.52 -17.89 -27.51
CA GLU A 380 6.14 -18.39 -27.54
C GLU A 380 5.16 -17.45 -26.82
N GLU A 381 5.58 -16.83 -25.72
CA GLU A 381 4.80 -15.86 -24.94
C GLU A 381 4.44 -14.59 -25.72
N LEU A 382 5.20 -14.29 -26.78
CA LEU A 382 5.00 -13.10 -27.62
C LEU A 382 4.10 -13.39 -28.84
N PHE A 383 3.70 -14.65 -29.03
CA PHE A 383 2.80 -15.02 -30.11
C PHE A 383 1.38 -14.56 -29.80
N GLU A 384 0.86 -13.70 -30.68
CA GLU A 384 -0.52 -13.22 -30.65
C GLU A 384 -1.26 -13.83 -31.86
N ARG A 385 -2.32 -14.60 -31.60
CA ARG A 385 -3.15 -15.19 -32.67
C ARG A 385 -3.84 -14.10 -33.49
N GLU A 386 -4.25 -13.02 -32.83
CA GLU A 386 -4.90 -11.87 -33.45
C GLU A 386 -4.09 -10.61 -33.13
N ILE A 387 -3.69 -9.88 -34.17
CA ILE A 387 -2.84 -8.69 -34.04
C ILE A 387 -3.53 -7.54 -34.74
N LEU A 388 -3.74 -6.45 -34.00
CA LEU A 388 -4.26 -5.20 -34.57
C LEU A 388 -3.08 -4.34 -35.03
N ILE A 389 -2.98 -4.12 -36.35
CA ILE A 389 -1.87 -3.39 -36.95
C ILE A 389 -2.40 -2.13 -37.62
N LYS A 390 -1.73 -1.00 -37.35
CA LYS A 390 -1.90 0.23 -38.11
C LYS A 390 -0.93 0.24 -39.29
N PHE A 391 -1.47 0.29 -40.49
CA PHE A 391 -0.73 0.44 -41.74
C PHE A 391 -0.78 1.88 -42.22
N THR A 392 0.34 2.37 -42.70
CA THR A 392 0.49 3.65 -43.40
C THR A 392 1.23 3.36 -44.70
N PRO A 393 0.73 3.82 -45.87
CA PRO A 393 1.43 3.63 -47.12
C PRO A 393 2.79 4.32 -47.06
N PRO A 394 3.83 3.71 -47.68
CA PRO A 394 5.19 4.23 -47.67
C PRO A 394 5.33 5.60 -48.32
#